data_AF-A0A7X0KSP5-F1
#
_entry.id   AF-A0A7X0KSP5-F1
#
_cell.length_a   1.000
_cell.length_b   1.000
_cell.length_c   1.000
_cell.angle_alpha   90.00
_cell.angle_beta   90.00
_cell.angle_gamma   90.00
#
_symmetry.space_group_name_H-M   'P 1'
#
loop_
_entity.id
_entity.type
_entity.pdbx_description
1 polymer ?
#
loop_
_entity_poly.entity_id
_entity_poly.type
_entity_poly.pdbx_seq_one_letter_code
_entity_poly.pdbx_strand_id
1 'polypeptide(L)'
;MPASLLTEVVLRPLVEIVLYGLCYVVGMLVVPTFSFGYYSVEPWSSKRRSKSGRRSAYLAPRVVSADAAAFWGGFALVGFGLLGYALWSAAGA
;
A
#
# COMPACT_ATOMS: atom_id res chain seq x y z
N MET A 1 20.05 0.74 30.95
CA MET A 1 19.20 1.34 29.89
C MET A 1 17.78 0.82 30.09
N PRO A 2 16.76 1.69 30.22
CA PRO A 2 15.41 1.27 30.55
C PRO A 2 14.80 0.46 29.39
N ALA A 3 14.12 -0.64 29.70
CA ALA A 3 13.54 -1.55 28.72
C ALA A 3 12.49 -0.89 27.80
N SER A 4 11.91 0.23 28.23
CA SER A 4 11.00 1.08 27.45
C SER A 4 11.69 1.75 26.25
N LEU A 5 12.94 2.19 26.38
CA LEU A 5 13.69 2.79 25.27
C LEU A 5 14.08 1.74 24.23
N LEU A 6 14.40 0.51 24.66
CA LEU A 6 14.72 -0.59 23.75
C LEU A 6 13.49 -1.04 22.95
N THR A 7 12.33 -1.10 23.59
CA THR A 7 11.07 -1.38 22.90
C THR A 7 10.69 -0.24 21.95
N GLU A 8 10.85 1.02 22.33
CA GLU A 8 10.56 2.13 21.41
C GLU A 8 11.52 2.19 20.21
N VAL A 9 12.81 1.89 20.39
CA VAL A 9 13.80 1.93 19.30
C VAL A 9 13.70 0.73 18.37
N VAL A 10 13.34 -0.46 18.87
CA VAL A 10 13.28 -1.68 18.05
C VAL A 10 11.87 -1.94 17.53
N LEU A 11 10.85 -1.78 18.37
CA LEU A 11 9.47 -2.13 18.03
C LEU A 11 8.85 -1.10 17.10
N ARG A 12 9.18 0.19 17.26
CA ARG A 12 8.63 1.27 16.42
C ARG A 12 9.01 1.14 14.94
N PRO A 13 10.28 0.97 14.54
CA PRO A 13 10.61 0.76 13.13
C PRO A 13 10.06 -0.56 12.60
N LEU A 14 9.98 -1.61 13.43
CA LEU A 14 9.44 -2.90 13.01
C LEU A 14 7.94 -2.79 12.72
N VAL A 15 7.18 -2.11 13.59
CA VAL A 15 5.76 -1.81 13.38
C VAL A 15 5.57 -0.92 12.16
N GLU A 16 6.42 0.09 11.96
CA GLU A 16 6.36 0.98 10.80
C GLU A 16 6.60 0.22 9.49
N ILE A 17 7.59 -0.68 9.45
CA ILE A 17 7.84 -1.54 8.27
C ILE A 17 6.65 -2.45 8.00
N VAL A 18 6.08 -3.08 9.04
CA VAL A 18 4.92 -3.96 8.89
C VAL A 18 3.70 -3.18 8.40
N LEU A 19 3.42 -2.02 8.98
CA LEU A 19 2.30 -1.16 8.58
C LEU A 19 2.48 -0.63 7.17
N TYR A 20 3.66 -0.13 6.83
CA TYR A 20 3.96 0.37 5.49
C TYR A 20 3.84 -0.76 4.45
N GLY A 21 4.38 -1.94 4.75
CA GLY A 21 4.25 -3.13 3.91
C GLY A 21 2.80 -3.54 3.70
N LEU A 22 1.99 -3.53 4.75
CA LEU A 22 0.57 -3.86 4.69
C LEU A 22 -0.22 -2.83 3.86
N CYS A 23 0.04 -1.53 4.07
CA CYS A 23 -0.52 -0.46 3.24
C CYS A 23 -0.11 -0.60 1.77
N TYR A 24 1.14 -0.94 1.48
CA TYR A 24 1.62 -1.17 0.11
C TYR A 24 0.93 -2.36 -0.56
N VAL A 25 0.75 -3.48 0.15
CA VAL A 25 0.04 -4.67 -0.39
C VAL A 25 -1.41 -4.35 -0.70
N VAL A 26 -2.10 -3.64 0.19
CA VAL A 26 -3.48 -3.19 -0.06
C VAL A 26 -3.51 -2.20 -1.22
N GLY A 27 -2.54 -1.29 -1.30
CA GLY A 27 -2.36 -0.36 -2.42
C GLY A 27 -2.18 -1.05 -3.76
N MET A 28 -1.40 -2.13 -3.81
CA MET A 28 -1.23 -2.96 -5.00
C MET A 28 -2.53 -3.59 -5.51
N LEU A 29 -3.52 -3.81 -4.63
CA LEU A 29 -4.83 -4.31 -5.03
C LEU A 29 -5.76 -3.15 -5.40
N VAL A 30 -5.82 -2.12 -4.57
CA VAL A 30 -6.74 -0.99 -4.70
C VAL A 30 -6.44 -0.16 -5.95
N VAL A 31 -5.18 0.21 -6.19
CA VAL A 31 -4.80 1.08 -7.31
C VAL A 31 -5.22 0.50 -8.67
N PRO A 32 -4.89 -0.75 -9.04
CA PRO A 32 -5.32 -1.30 -10.33
C PRO A 32 -6.83 -1.56 -10.39
N THR A 33 -7.49 -1.92 -9.27
CA THR A 33 -8.93 -2.13 -9.23
C THR A 33 -9.71 -0.84 -9.50
N PHE A 34 -9.37 0.26 -8.84
CA PHE A 34 -10.03 1.56 -9.07
C PHE A 34 -9.64 2.19 -10.42
N SER A 35 -8.47 1.84 -10.91
CA SER A 35 -7.95 2.31 -12.19
C SER A 35 -8.37 1.47 -13.39
N PHE A 36 -9.22 0.46 -13.23
CA PHE A 36 -9.59 -0.50 -14.30
C PHE A 36 -8.36 -1.07 -15.06
N GLY A 37 -7.25 -1.29 -14.37
CA GLY A 37 -6.01 -1.80 -14.95
C GLY A 37 -5.17 -0.79 -15.75
N TYR A 38 -5.55 0.50 -15.80
CA TYR A 38 -4.75 1.56 -16.45
C TYR A 38 -3.48 1.94 -15.68
N TYR A 39 -3.40 1.60 -14.39
CA TYR A 39 -2.25 1.89 -13.53
C TYR A 39 -1.69 0.61 -12.90
N SER A 40 -0.36 0.46 -12.93
CA SER A 40 0.37 -0.65 -12.32
C SER A 40 1.27 -0.12 -11.21
N VAL A 41 1.31 -0.80 -10.06
CA VAL A 41 2.21 -0.41 -8.96
C VAL A 41 3.63 -0.92 -9.24
N GLU A 42 4.64 -0.09 -8.96
CA GLU A 42 6.04 -0.47 -9.10
C GLU A 42 6.43 -1.51 -8.03
N PRO A 43 7.00 -2.66 -8.42
CA PRO A 43 7.36 -3.70 -7.47
C PRO A 43 8.48 -3.22 -6.53
N TRP A 44 8.33 -3.49 -5.22
CA TRP A 44 9.35 -3.23 -4.18
C TRP A 44 10.74 -3.82 -4.50
N SER A 45 10.81 -4.83 -5.37
CA SER A 45 12.06 -5.49 -5.76
C SER A 45 13.00 -4.55 -6.53
N SER A 46 14.20 -4.33 -5.97
CA SER A 46 15.33 -3.59 -6.57
C SER A 46 15.91 -4.22 -7.83
N LYS A 47 15.36 -5.34 -8.32
CA LYS A 47 15.68 -5.88 -9.65
C LYS A 47 15.08 -4.97 -10.71
N ARG A 48 15.75 -3.83 -10.89
CA ARG A 48 15.74 -2.98 -12.07
C ARG A 48 15.82 -3.92 -13.26
N ARG A 49 14.68 -4.18 -13.90
CA ARG A 49 14.62 -5.02 -15.08
C ARG A 49 15.35 -4.25 -16.17
N SER A 50 16.65 -4.52 -16.29
CA SER A 50 17.49 -4.10 -17.40
C SER A 50 16.73 -4.36 -18.69
N LYS A 51 16.50 -3.29 -19.45
CA LYS A 51 16.14 -3.26 -20.87
C LYS A 51 15.22 -4.38 -21.39
N SER A 52 13.99 -4.00 -21.69
CA SER A 52 13.32 -4.42 -22.92
C SER A 52 12.47 -3.23 -23.34
N GLY A 53 13.00 -2.31 -24.16
CA GLY A 53 13.12 -2.58 -25.59
C GLY A 53 11.78 -2.23 -26.23
N ARG A 54 11.66 -0.97 -26.69
CA ARG A 54 10.71 -0.49 -27.72
C ARG A 54 9.65 -1.52 -28.14
N ARG A 55 8.55 -1.64 -27.39
CA ARG A 55 7.30 -2.23 -27.93
C ARG A 55 6.11 -1.76 -27.09
N SER A 56 5.26 -0.96 -27.73
CA SER A 56 3.93 -0.54 -27.28
C SER A 56 3.86 0.55 -26.19
N ALA A 57 4.23 1.78 -26.56
CA ALA A 57 3.99 2.98 -25.75
C ALA A 57 2.51 3.44 -25.70
N TYR A 58 1.58 2.67 -26.28
CA TYR A 58 0.14 3.03 -26.33
C TYR A 58 -0.75 2.18 -25.42
N LEU A 59 -0.21 1.13 -24.79
CA LEU A 59 -0.98 0.18 -23.94
C LEU A 59 -0.29 -0.15 -22.61
N ALA A 60 0.86 0.47 -22.30
CA ALA A 60 1.54 0.24 -21.03
C ALA A 60 0.80 1.01 -19.91
N PRO A 61 0.30 0.35 -18.87
CA PRO A 61 -0.34 1.02 -17.75
C PRO A 61 0.64 1.99 -17.09
N ARG A 62 0.15 3.18 -16.72
CA ARG A 62 0.96 4.20 -16.04
C ARG A 62 1.46 3.63 -14.71
N VAL A 63 2.77 3.71 -14.47
CA VAL A 63 3.37 3.13 -13.27
C VAL A 63 3.20 4.08 -12.09
N VAL A 64 2.68 3.58 -10.97
CA VAL A 64 2.52 4.31 -9.71
C VAL A 64 3.64 3.88 -8.76
N SER A 65 4.30 4.85 -8.13
CA SER A 65 5.37 4.56 -7.16
C SER A 65 4.85 3.77 -5.97
N ALA A 66 5.75 3.02 -5.32
CA ALA A 66 5.41 2.25 -4.12
C ALA A 66 4.84 3.13 -3.00
N ASP A 67 5.35 4.36 -2.84
CA ASP A 67 4.84 5.32 -1.86
C ASP A 67 3.40 5.76 -2.14
N ALA A 68 3.09 6.03 -3.41
CA ALA A 68 1.74 6.41 -3.80
C ALA A 68 0.76 5.23 -3.62
N ALA A 69 1.20 4.01 -3.91
CA ALA A 69 0.40 2.82 -3.64
C ALA A 69 0.16 2.61 -2.13
N ALA A 70 1.20 2.74 -1.30
CA ALA A 70 1.07 2.65 0.15
C ALA A 70 0.12 3.72 0.71
N PHE A 71 0.17 4.95 0.19
CA PHE A 71 -0.77 6.00 0.57
C PHE A 71 -2.22 5.64 0.24
N TRP A 72 -2.50 5.20 -1.00
CA TRP A 72 -3.85 4.79 -1.41
C TRP A 72 -4.34 3.55 -0.64
N GLY A 73 -3.46 2.59 -0.37
CA GLY A 73 -3.78 1.42 0.43
C GLY A 73 -4.10 1.78 1.88
N GLY A 74 -3.34 2.71 2.48
CA GLY A 74 -3.62 3.25 3.81
C GLY A 74 -4.97 3.98 3.85
N PHE A 75 -5.26 4.81 2.85
CA PHE A 75 -6.55 5.52 2.75
C PHE A 75 -7.72 4.53 2.65
N ALA A 76 -7.59 3.49 1.83
CA ALA A 76 -8.59 2.44 1.71
C ALA A 76 -8.82 1.69 3.04
N LEU A 77 -7.75 1.34 3.77
CA LEU A 77 -7.85 0.67 5.07
C LEU A 77 -8.61 1.52 6.10
N VAL A 78 -8.31 2.82 6.17
CA VAL A 78 -9.03 3.75 7.05
C VAL A 78 -10.50 3.84 6.64
N GLY A 79 -10.78 3.96 5.34
CA GLY A 79 -12.14 3.99 4.80
C GLY A 79 -12.94 2.73 5.12
N PHE A 80 -12.37 1.55 4.94
CA PHE A 80 -13.01 0.27 5.29
C PHE A 80 -13.22 0.12 6.79
N GLY A 81 -12.29 0.59 7.61
CA GLY A 81 -12.44 0.61 9.08
C GLY A 81 -13.61 1.48 9.53
N LEU A 82 -13.71 2.70 8.98
CA LEU A 82 -14.82 3.61 9.25
C LEU A 82 -16.16 3.05 8.76
N LEU A 83 -16.19 2.46 7.56
CA LEU A 83 -17.37 1.83 7.01
C LEU A 83 -17.83 0.64 7.86
N GLY A 84 -16.90 -0.23 8.26
CA GLY A 84 -17.17 -1.36 9.14
C GLY A 84 -17.70 -0.91 10.50
N TYR A 85 -17.12 0.15 11.08
CA TYR A 85 -17.61 0.74 12.32
C TYR A 85 -19.02 1.33 12.16
N ALA A 86 -19.29 2.05 11.07
CA ALA A 86 -20.61 2.61 10.80
C ALA A 86 -21.67 1.51 10.61
N LEU A 87 -21.33 0.44 9.88
CA LEU A 87 -22.21 -0.72 9.70
C LEU A 87 -22.45 -1.47 11.02
N TRP A 88 -21.41 -1.65 11.83
CA TRP A 88 -21.54 -2.24 13.17
C TRP A 88 -22.45 -1.40 14.07
N SER A 89 -22.23 -0.09 14.08
CA SER A 89 -23.06 0.86 14.83
C SER A 89 -24.51 0.84 14.36
N ALA A 90 -24.74 0.77 13.05
CA ALA A 90 -26.09 0.68 12.47
C ALA A 90 -26.77 -0.68 12.69
N ALA A 91 -26.01 -1.77 12.82
CA ALA A 91 -26.54 -3.11 13.10
C ALA A 91 -26.81 -3.34 14.60
N GLY A 92 -26.16 -2.56 15.47
CA GLY A 92 -26.33 -2.61 16.92
C GLY A 92 -27.30 -1.56 17.50
N ALA A 93 -27.97 -0.78 16.65
CA ALA A 93 -29.04 0.16 16.97
C ALA A 93 -30.39 -0.38 16.48
#